data_AF-A0A425D7N1-F1
#
_entry.id   AF-A0A425D7N1-F1
#
_cell.length_a   1.000
_cell.length_b   1.000
_cell.length_c   1.000
_cell.angle_alpha   90.00
_cell.angle_beta   90.00
_cell.angle_gamma   90.00
#
_symmetry.space_group_name_H-M   'P 1'
#
loop_
_entity.id
_entity.type
_entity.pdbx_description
1 polymer ?
#
loop_
_entity_poly.entity_id
_entity_poly.type
_entity_poly.pdbx_seq_one_letter_code
_entity_poly.pdbx_strand_id
1 'polypeptide(L)'
;MNSFPKTGVSLRPGFVYGTRRVHVNNTDLFLPLQLVGAPLSFAARQLGPVSAVLSRVPVLGGELLATCPVGALAKAAVLSAIAPVHCDVLDTANIIALGDSFHETVGA
;
A
#
# COMPACT_ATOMS: atom_id res chain seq x y z
N MET A 1 -19.89 14.49 23.07
CA MET A 1 -18.88 14.18 22.02
C MET A 1 -18.36 12.79 22.34
N ASN A 2 -18.85 11.77 21.65
CA ASN A 2 -18.45 10.39 21.94
C ASN A 2 -17.00 10.20 21.49
N SER A 3 -16.12 9.87 22.43
CA SER A 3 -14.72 9.51 22.14
C SER A 3 -14.73 8.37 21.15
N PHE A 4 -14.01 8.52 20.03
CA PHE A 4 -13.67 7.37 19.21
C PHE A 4 -12.94 6.34 20.07
N PRO A 5 -13.19 5.04 19.87
CA PRO A 5 -12.42 4.02 20.57
C PRO A 5 -10.93 4.22 20.24
N LYS A 6 -10.07 4.25 21.25
CA LYS A 6 -8.60 4.36 21.07
C LYS A 6 -7.97 3.07 20.52
N THR A 7 -8.79 2.19 19.98
CA THR A 7 -8.41 0.89 19.43
C THR A 7 -8.53 0.97 17.92
N GLY A 8 -7.42 0.79 17.22
CA GLY A 8 -7.38 0.80 15.75
C GLY A 8 -6.01 1.22 15.24
N VAL A 9 -5.69 0.81 14.02
CA VAL A 9 -4.44 1.14 13.34
C VAL A 9 -4.71 2.20 12.30
N SER A 10 -3.88 3.26 12.28
CA SER A 10 -3.88 4.25 11.21
C SER A 10 -3.01 3.76 10.06
N LEU A 11 -3.61 3.53 8.89
CA LEU A 11 -2.86 3.19 7.68
C LEU A 11 -2.41 4.48 7.00
N ARG A 12 -1.10 4.61 6.78
CA ARG A 12 -0.50 5.73 6.05
C ARG A 12 0.12 5.24 4.74
N PRO A 13 -0.71 4.96 3.72
CA PRO A 13 -0.20 4.62 2.41
C PRO A 13 0.36 5.86 1.71
N GLY A 14 1.35 5.67 0.85
CA GLY A 14 1.73 6.64 -0.16
C GLY A 14 0.90 6.48 -1.44
N PHE A 15 1.55 6.44 -2.60
CA PHE A 15 0.90 6.31 -3.89
C PHE A 15 0.23 4.93 -4.07
N VAL A 16 -1.09 4.87 -3.98
CA VAL A 16 -1.84 3.62 -4.14
C VAL A 16 -2.16 3.34 -5.60
N TYR A 17 -1.66 2.22 -6.14
CA TYR A 17 -1.88 1.81 -7.53
C TYR A 17 -2.76 0.57 -7.65
N GLY A 18 -3.48 0.48 -8.76
CA GLY A 18 -4.47 -0.55 -9.08
C GLY A 18 -5.51 -0.01 -10.07
N THR A 19 -6.51 -0.81 -10.40
CA THR A 19 -7.66 -0.33 -11.18
C THR A 19 -8.56 0.52 -10.28
N ARG A 20 -8.77 1.79 -10.66
CA ARG A 20 -9.66 2.72 -9.95
C ARG A 20 -10.88 3.02 -10.79
N ARG A 21 -12.07 2.91 -10.21
CA ARG A 21 -13.30 3.44 -10.80
C ARG A 21 -13.45 4.88 -10.30
N VAL A 22 -13.50 5.83 -11.22
CA VAL A 22 -13.68 7.25 -10.95
C VAL A 22 -14.94 7.70 -11.65
N HIS A 23 -15.84 8.36 -10.92
CA HIS A 23 -17.06 8.89 -11.48
C HIS A 23 -16.83 10.35 -11.91
N VAL A 24 -16.94 10.63 -13.20
CA VAL A 24 -16.76 11.99 -13.77
C VAL A 24 -17.91 12.27 -14.71
N ASN A 25 -18.63 13.39 -14.49
CA ASN A 25 -19.72 13.85 -15.35
C ASN A 25 -20.73 12.74 -15.73
N ASN A 26 -21.34 12.09 -14.73
CA ASN A 26 -22.31 10.98 -14.90
C ASN A 26 -21.77 9.73 -15.62
N THR A 27 -20.45 9.60 -15.78
CA THR A 27 -19.83 8.46 -16.45
C THR A 27 -18.80 7.80 -15.53
N ASP A 28 -18.83 6.48 -15.46
CA ASP A 28 -17.83 5.70 -14.73
C ASP A 28 -16.62 5.41 -15.62
N LEU A 29 -15.48 5.97 -15.24
CA LEU A 29 -14.20 5.76 -15.90
C LEU A 29 -13.35 4.79 -15.07
N PHE A 30 -12.76 3.80 -15.74
CA PHE A 30 -11.79 2.90 -15.13
C PHE A 30 -10.38 3.41 -15.45
N LEU A 31 -9.67 3.90 -14.43
CA LEU A 31 -8.28 4.33 -14.52
C LEU A 31 -7.37 3.16 -14.08
N PRO A 32 -6.66 2.49 -15.02
CA PRO A 32 -5.70 1.45 -14.69
C PRO A 32 -4.38 2.10 -14.23
N LEU A 33 -4.34 2.64 -13.01
CA LEU A 33 -3.12 3.22 -12.41
C LEU A 33 -1.99 2.20 -12.25
N GLN A 34 -2.32 0.92 -12.41
CA GLN A 34 -1.37 -0.18 -12.45
C GLN A 34 -0.35 -0.09 -13.60
N LEU A 35 -0.69 0.56 -14.73
CA LEU A 35 0.24 0.75 -15.84
C LEU A 35 1.47 1.57 -15.46
N VAL A 36 1.32 2.50 -14.52
CA VAL A 36 2.43 3.33 -14.01
C VAL A 36 2.95 2.77 -12.68
N GLY A 37 2.06 2.36 -11.78
CA GLY A 37 2.43 1.93 -10.44
C GLY A 37 3.12 0.57 -10.37
N ALA A 38 2.81 -0.37 -11.27
CA ALA A 38 3.46 -1.69 -11.28
C ALA A 38 4.96 -1.64 -11.66
N PRO A 39 5.37 -0.99 -12.76
CA PRO A 39 6.80 -0.85 -13.08
C PRO A 39 7.53 0.00 -12.03
N LEU A 40 6.86 1.00 -11.44
CA LEU A 40 7.43 1.83 -10.38
C LEU A 40 7.69 1.02 -9.09
N SER A 41 6.74 0.18 -8.69
CA SER A 41 6.89 -0.73 -7.54
C SER A 41 7.95 -1.81 -7.79
N PHE A 42 8.01 -2.36 -9.00
CA PHE A 42 9.07 -3.28 -9.42
C PHE A 42 10.45 -2.62 -9.34
N ALA A 43 10.59 -1.40 -9.86
CA ALA A 43 11.83 -0.63 -9.80
C ALA A 43 12.24 -0.28 -8.37
N ALA A 44 11.27 0.06 -7.52
CA ALA A 44 11.52 0.44 -6.14
C ALA A 44 11.90 -0.74 -5.23
N ARG A 45 11.40 -1.97 -5.51
CA ARG A 45 11.52 -3.09 -4.54
C ARG A 45 12.20 -4.35 -5.08
N GLN A 46 12.11 -4.64 -6.38
CA GLN A 46 12.60 -5.91 -6.95
C GLN A 46 13.97 -5.80 -7.64
N LEU A 47 14.53 -4.59 -7.74
CA LEU A 47 15.80 -4.32 -8.41
C LEU A 47 17.06 -4.44 -7.50
N GLY A 48 16.91 -5.02 -6.30
CA GLY A 48 18.02 -5.35 -5.40
C GLY A 48 18.89 -4.14 -5.01
N PRO A 49 20.23 -4.16 -5.19
CA PRO A 49 21.10 -3.05 -4.79
C PRO A 49 20.79 -1.74 -5.53
N VAL A 50 20.17 -1.80 -6.71
CA VAL A 50 19.74 -0.60 -7.45
C VAL A 50 18.60 0.11 -6.75
N SER A 51 17.70 -0.62 -6.06
CA SER A 51 16.64 -0.04 -5.22
C SER A 51 17.21 0.74 -4.02
N ALA A 52 18.30 0.25 -3.41
CA ALA A 52 19.00 0.93 -2.31
C ALA A 52 19.69 2.24 -2.77
N VAL A 53 20.09 2.31 -4.05
CA VAL A 53 20.66 3.53 -4.64
C VAL A 53 19.56 4.50 -5.06
N LEU A 54 18.48 3.99 -5.67
CA LEU A 54 17.34 4.80 -6.12
C LEU A 54 16.58 5.43 -4.94
N SER A 55 16.48 4.73 -3.80
CA SER A 55 15.90 5.24 -2.55
C SER A 55 16.74 6.35 -1.88
N ARG A 56 18.03 6.45 -2.20
CA ARG A 56 18.91 7.55 -1.74
C ARG A 56 18.81 8.81 -2.58
N VAL A 57 18.05 8.79 -3.68
CA VAL A 57 17.81 10.00 -4.50
C VAL A 57 16.82 10.90 -3.75
N PRO A 58 17.21 12.11 -3.31
CA PRO A 58 16.47 12.92 -2.33
C PRO A 58 15.13 13.50 -2.82
N VAL A 59 14.69 13.17 -4.05
CA VAL A 59 13.41 13.64 -4.63
C VAL A 59 12.58 12.48 -5.17
N LEU A 60 13.20 11.51 -5.85
CA LEU A 60 12.48 10.39 -6.47
C LEU A 60 12.44 9.14 -5.59
N GLY A 61 13.41 8.96 -4.69
CA GLY A 61 13.55 7.76 -3.88
C GLY A 61 12.43 7.56 -2.85
N GLY A 62 11.97 8.66 -2.25
CA GLY A 62 10.84 8.64 -1.31
C GLY A 62 9.53 8.26 -1.98
N GLU A 63 9.24 8.83 -3.16
CA GLU A 63 8.03 8.56 -3.93
C GLU A 63 7.98 7.12 -4.46
N LEU A 64 9.14 6.59 -4.89
CA LEU A 64 9.30 5.20 -5.33
C LEU A 64 8.91 4.20 -4.21
N LEU A 65 9.42 4.41 -3.00
CA LEU A 65 9.12 3.58 -1.83
C LEU A 65 7.72 3.83 -1.26
N ALA A 66 7.13 4.99 -1.55
CA ALA A 66 5.78 5.34 -1.15
C ALA A 66 4.71 4.62 -1.99
N THR A 67 5.06 3.89 -3.05
CA THR A 67 4.09 3.15 -3.86
C THR A 67 3.49 1.95 -3.11
N CYS A 68 2.18 1.76 -3.14
CA CYS A 68 1.49 0.66 -2.48
C CYS A 68 0.48 -0.01 -3.44
N PRO A 69 0.51 -1.34 -3.64
CA PRO A 69 -0.55 -2.03 -4.35
C PRO A 69 -1.85 -2.00 -3.54
N VAL A 70 -2.97 -1.72 -4.21
CA VAL A 70 -4.30 -1.67 -3.56
C VAL A 70 -4.69 -3.00 -2.90
N GLY A 71 -4.22 -4.13 -3.44
CA GLY A 71 -4.47 -5.45 -2.85
C GLY A 71 -3.80 -5.66 -1.49
N ALA A 72 -2.52 -5.28 -1.35
CA ALA A 72 -1.83 -5.37 -0.06
C ALA A 72 -2.44 -4.39 0.96
N LEU A 73 -2.80 -3.18 0.53
CA LEU A 73 -3.48 -2.21 1.38
C LEU A 73 -4.82 -2.74 1.89
N ALA A 74 -5.63 -3.35 1.01
CA ALA A 74 -6.90 -3.94 1.39
C ALA A 74 -6.73 -5.06 2.43
N LYS A 75 -5.75 -5.95 2.22
CA LYS A 75 -5.43 -7.02 3.18
C LYS A 75 -4.98 -6.48 4.52
N ALA A 76 -4.05 -5.52 4.52
CA ALA A 76 -3.56 -4.87 5.74
C ALA A 76 -4.69 -4.16 6.50
N ALA A 77 -5.63 -3.52 5.79
CA ALA A 77 -6.79 -2.88 6.39
C ALA A 77 -7.73 -3.87 7.06
N VAL A 78 -8.03 -4.98 6.38
CA VAL A 78 -8.87 -6.04 6.95
C VAL A 78 -8.18 -6.66 8.16
N LEU A 79 -6.90 -7.01 8.05
CA LEU A 79 -6.12 -7.57 9.16
C LEU A 79 -6.06 -6.63 10.36
N SER A 80 -5.86 -5.34 10.12
CA SER A 80 -5.86 -4.32 11.17
C SER A 80 -7.21 -4.14 11.85
N ALA A 81 -8.30 -4.49 11.17
CA ALA A 81 -9.65 -4.42 11.72
C ALA A 81 -10.05 -5.68 12.51
N ILE A 82 -9.50 -6.85 12.17
CA ILE A 82 -9.92 -8.14 12.76
C ILE A 82 -8.90 -8.75 13.72
N ALA A 83 -7.61 -8.40 13.60
CA ALA A 83 -6.52 -9.00 14.35
C ALA A 83 -5.77 -7.95 15.17
N PRO A 84 -5.19 -8.32 16.33
CA PRO A 84 -4.31 -7.43 17.08
C PRO A 84 -3.03 -7.15 16.26
N VAL A 85 -2.90 -5.92 15.79
CA VAL A 85 -1.69 -5.43 15.11
C VAL A 85 -0.90 -4.60 16.11
N HIS A 86 0.41 -4.84 16.19
CA HIS A 86 1.29 -4.34 17.26
C HIS A 86 1.63 -2.84 17.16
N CYS A 87 1.11 -2.11 16.17
CA CYS A 87 1.49 -0.73 15.88
C CYS A 87 0.26 0.17 15.68
N ASP A 88 0.28 1.36 16.25
CA ASP A 88 -0.78 2.37 16.09
C ASP A 88 -0.80 2.99 14.68
N VAL A 89 0.37 3.04 14.02
CA VAL A 89 0.52 3.60 12.66
C VAL A 89 1.28 2.62 11.78
N LEU A 90 0.72 2.36 10.59
CA LEU A 90 1.28 1.47 9.58
C LEU A 90 1.72 2.29 8.36
N ASP A 91 3.02 2.45 8.19
CA ASP A 91 3.61 3.06 6.99
C ASP A 91 3.54 2.11 5.79
N THR A 92 3.71 2.63 4.57
CA THR A 92 3.64 1.87 3.31
C THR A 92 4.42 0.54 3.34
N ALA A 93 5.63 0.51 3.91
CA ALA A 93 6.43 -0.71 4.01
C ALA A 93 5.76 -1.78 4.90
N ASN A 94 5.23 -1.38 6.06
CA ASN A 94 4.54 -2.25 7.00
C ASN A 94 3.18 -2.71 6.46
N ILE A 95 2.50 -1.85 5.70
CA ILE A 95 1.26 -2.20 4.98
C ILE A 95 1.52 -3.35 4.00
N ILE A 96 2.60 -3.24 3.23
CA ILE A 96 2.95 -4.28 2.24
C ILE A 96 3.38 -5.56 2.96
N ALA A 97 4.25 -5.47 3.96
CA ALA A 97 4.68 -6.63 4.73
C ALA A 97 3.50 -7.38 5.40
N LEU A 98 2.56 -6.65 5.98
CA LEU A 98 1.34 -7.24 6.58
C LEU A 98 0.39 -7.81 5.52
N GLY A 99 0.29 -7.18 4.35
CA GLY A 99 -0.50 -7.69 3.24
C GLY A 99 0.09 -8.97 2.62
N ASP A 100 1.41 -9.06 2.57
CA ASP A 100 2.17 -10.19 2.04
C ASP A 100 2.18 -11.38 3.01
N SER A 101 2.22 -11.14 4.33
CA SER A 101 2.14 -12.22 5.34
C SER A 101 0.84 -13.03 5.27
N PHE A 102 -0.21 -12.48 4.65
CA PHE A 102 -1.48 -13.21 4.43
C PHE A 102 -1.38 -14.29 3.34
N HIS A 103 -0.37 -14.25 2.46
CA HIS A 103 -0.22 -15.24 1.39
C HIS A 103 0.27 -16.62 1.87
N GLU A 104 0.72 -16.78 3.12
CA GLU A 104 1.10 -18.09 3.68
C GLU A 104 -0.10 -18.97 4.07
N THR A 105 -1.32 -18.44 4.14
CA THR A 105 -2.48 -19.16 4.72
C THR A 105 -3.59 -19.56 3.74
N VAL A 106 -3.34 -19.54 2.42
CA VAL A 106 -4.28 -20.07 1.41
C VAL A 106 -3.63 -21.21 0.64
N GLY A 107 -3.29 -22.27 1.38
CA GLY A 107 -2.77 -23.53 0.88
C GLY A 107 -3.22 -24.66 1.80
N ALA A 108 -4.53 -24.93 1.80
CA ALA A 108 -5.14 -26.13 2.38
C ALA A 108 -6.29 -26.57 1.48
#